data_AF-A0AA36N333-F1
#
_entry.id   AF-A0AA36N333-F1
#
_cell.length_a   1.000
_cell.length_b   1.000
_cell.length_c   1.000
_cell.angle_alpha   90.00
_cell.angle_beta   90.00
_cell.angle_gamma   90.00
#
_symmetry.space_group_name_H-M   'P 1'
#
loop_
_entity.id
_entity.type
_entity.pdbx_description
1 polymer ?
#
loop_
_entity_poly.entity_id
_entity_poly.type
_entity_poly.pdbx_seq_one_letter_code
_entity_poly.pdbx_strand_id
1 'polypeptide(L)'
;MPFRCSVRVGLWRACGAGALAALWRLASPTFPGVARALVVRRSSCKSYAALGPGGPLVPHQLQRRPVGERDVAIRIKYAGICHSDIHQVRQEWAEAMFPMVPGHEVGGVVQAVGAAVTKFRVGDRVGVGNLLDSCRQCRQCLAGQENYCRTGPVYAYNDRFKYPHCAEFGDEAGGGRTYGGYSQAVVVDEAFVCRVPEALDLAGATPLLCAGITVYSPLKFYGLRKKQRLGVAGLGGLGAMAVLIGKAMGADVTVLSRSEAKRHEALQELKADSFAIFPEAKEAGPVGVGDFDMIVDTIAGDHELQPYIRALAPDGKLVVLGIPPKLLSFHAFELIAGRKSLAGSISGGIKETQEMLEFCAQHRITCPHELIGASQINEAFDRVVRSDVKYRFVIDTGTM
;
A
#
# COMPACT_ATOMS: atom_id res chain seq x y z
N MET A 1 1.41 43.37 19.88
CA MET A 1 1.73 44.81 19.98
C MET A 1 0.81 45.57 19.03
N PRO A 2 0.24 46.71 19.41
CA PRO A 2 0.20 47.33 20.75
C PRO A 2 -1.24 47.29 21.35
N PHE A 3 -1.39 46.87 22.62
CA PHE A 3 -1.44 47.73 23.83
C PHE A 3 -2.72 48.60 23.87
N ARG A 4 -3.58 48.60 24.90
CA ARG A 4 -3.33 48.58 26.35
C ARG A 4 -4.59 48.11 27.11
N CYS A 5 -4.44 47.24 28.10
CA CYS A 5 -5.33 47.21 29.25
C CYS A 5 -4.44 47.10 30.49
N SER A 6 -4.31 48.20 31.23
CA SER A 6 -3.52 48.33 32.44
C SER A 6 -4.39 48.10 33.66
N VAL A 7 -4.03 47.08 34.43
CA VAL A 7 -4.40 46.90 35.83
C VAL A 7 -3.54 47.83 36.71
N ARG A 8 -4.06 48.24 37.88
CA ARG A 8 -3.40 48.41 39.20
C ARG A 8 -3.81 49.73 39.90
N VAL A 9 -3.92 49.88 41.22
CA VAL A 9 -3.77 49.02 42.43
C VAL A 9 -4.15 49.88 43.64
N GLY A 10 -4.58 49.23 44.73
CA GLY A 10 -4.22 49.63 46.10
C GLY A 10 -5.39 50.12 46.94
N LEU A 11 -5.54 49.79 48.22
CA LEU A 11 -4.69 49.19 49.26
C LEU A 11 -5.60 48.19 50.05
N TRP A 12 -5.10 47.24 50.83
CA TRP A 12 -4.88 47.43 52.28
C TRP A 12 -4.03 46.30 52.88
N ARG A 13 -3.30 46.67 53.94
CA ARG A 13 -2.22 45.94 54.62
C ARG A 13 -2.71 44.93 55.66
N ALA A 14 -1.93 43.85 55.73
CA ALA A 14 -1.39 43.08 56.86
C ALA A 14 -1.92 43.25 58.31
N CYS A 15 -2.14 42.09 58.95
CA CYS A 15 -1.69 41.60 60.28
C CYS A 15 -2.07 40.09 60.32
N GLY A 16 -1.40 39.09 60.90
CA GLY A 16 -0.30 38.97 61.84
C GLY A 16 -0.57 37.74 62.73
N ALA A 17 0.40 36.80 62.80
CA ALA A 17 0.61 35.75 63.83
C ALA A 17 -0.27 34.48 63.89
N GLY A 18 0.37 33.33 64.15
CA GLY A 18 -0.25 32.20 64.87
C GLY A 18 0.11 30.80 64.38
N ALA A 19 0.90 30.08 65.18
CA ALA A 19 1.35 28.70 65.01
C ALA A 19 0.23 27.65 64.80
N LEU A 20 0.56 26.55 64.10
CA LEU A 20 0.45 25.17 64.61
C LEU A 20 0.90 24.17 63.54
N ALA A 21 1.98 23.46 63.85
CA ALA A 21 2.39 22.25 63.17
C ALA A 21 1.43 21.11 63.56
N ALA A 22 0.82 20.45 62.58
CA ALA A 22 0.10 19.20 62.79
C ALA A 22 0.29 18.27 61.59
N LEU A 23 0.97 17.17 61.88
CA LEU A 23 1.18 15.97 61.08
C LEU A 23 -0.11 15.45 60.43
N TRP A 24 -0.18 15.43 59.10
CA TRP A 24 -0.96 14.44 58.37
C TRP A 24 -0.06 13.77 57.34
N ARG A 25 0.39 12.55 57.70
CA ARG A 25 0.94 11.58 56.77
C ARG A 25 -0.20 11.14 55.84
N LEU A 26 -0.13 11.52 54.58
CA LEU A 26 -0.81 10.80 53.50
C LEU A 26 0.24 10.35 52.50
N ALA A 27 0.34 9.03 52.38
CA ALA A 27 1.24 8.33 51.50
C ALA A 27 1.07 8.82 50.06
N SER A 28 2.15 9.37 49.49
CA SER A 28 2.27 9.49 48.05
C SER A 28 2.42 8.08 47.48
N PRO A 29 1.60 7.64 46.51
CA PRO A 29 1.92 6.43 45.78
C PRO A 29 3.16 6.73 44.95
N THR A 30 4.29 6.19 45.37
CA THR A 30 5.47 6.04 44.52
C THR A 30 5.05 5.23 43.31
N PHE A 31 4.89 5.87 42.14
CA PHE A 31 4.83 5.17 40.88
C PHE A 31 6.20 4.54 40.62
N PRO A 32 6.32 3.20 40.58
CA PRO A 32 7.56 2.58 40.17
C PRO A 32 7.64 2.62 38.64
N GLY A 33 8.72 3.21 38.13
CA GLY A 33 9.20 2.99 36.76
C GLY A 33 8.64 3.95 35.72
N VAL A 34 9.31 5.10 35.56
CA VAL A 34 9.43 5.69 34.22
C VAL A 34 10.20 4.66 33.41
N ALA A 35 9.51 3.90 32.55
CA ALA A 35 10.16 3.07 31.56
C ALA A 35 11.06 3.99 30.74
N ARG A 36 12.38 3.89 30.94
CA ARG A 36 13.36 4.53 30.07
C ARG A 36 13.02 4.09 28.65
N ALA A 37 12.73 5.06 27.77
CA ALA A 37 12.60 4.81 26.35
C ALA A 37 13.83 4.03 25.91
N LEU A 38 13.64 2.77 25.53
CA LEU A 38 14.71 1.99 24.95
C LEU A 38 14.92 2.60 23.56
N VAL A 39 15.96 3.42 23.39
CA VAL A 39 16.48 3.68 22.05
C VAL A 39 16.92 2.31 21.53
N VAL A 40 16.04 1.67 20.76
CA VAL A 40 16.36 0.39 20.14
C VAL A 40 17.49 0.67 19.17
N ARG A 41 18.70 0.23 19.53
CA ARG A 41 19.90 0.37 18.71
C ARG A 41 19.62 -0.19 17.31
N ARG A 42 20.38 0.29 16.31
CA ARG A 42 20.35 -0.27 14.94
C ARG A 42 20.26 -1.78 14.99
N SER A 43 19.24 -2.34 14.34
CA SER A 43 19.01 -3.77 14.33
C SER A 43 19.45 -4.35 13.00
N SER A 44 20.34 -5.34 13.06
CA SER A 44 20.74 -6.15 11.92
C SER A 44 19.68 -7.21 11.65
N CYS A 45 19.20 -7.35 10.42
CA CYS A 45 18.28 -8.41 10.02
C CYS A 45 18.67 -9.04 8.69
N LYS A 46 18.31 -10.31 8.49
CA LYS A 46 18.52 -10.95 7.19
C LYS A 46 17.55 -10.38 6.16
N SER A 47 17.99 -10.38 4.91
CA SER A 47 17.25 -9.86 3.76
C SER A 47 17.68 -10.57 2.48
N TYR A 48 16.91 -10.37 1.42
CA TYR A 48 17.31 -10.70 0.05
C TYR A 48 17.44 -9.40 -0.75
N ALA A 49 18.56 -9.23 -1.44
CA ALA A 49 18.86 -8.02 -2.18
C ALA A 49 19.36 -8.32 -3.59
N ALA A 50 19.00 -7.45 -4.54
CA ALA A 50 19.67 -7.36 -5.83
C ALA A 50 20.90 -6.48 -5.64
N LEU A 51 22.06 -6.92 -6.11
CA LEU A 51 23.31 -6.16 -6.00
C LEU A 51 23.58 -5.26 -7.22
N GLY A 52 22.80 -5.45 -8.29
CA GLY A 52 22.89 -4.69 -9.53
C GLY A 52 21.66 -4.92 -10.41
N PRO A 53 21.55 -4.19 -11.54
CA PRO A 53 20.39 -4.22 -12.41
C PRO A 53 20.18 -5.60 -13.03
N GLY A 54 18.95 -6.12 -12.91
CA GLY A 54 18.56 -7.45 -13.40
C GLY A 54 19.25 -8.62 -12.69
N GLY A 55 20.07 -8.36 -11.66
CA GLY A 55 20.79 -9.40 -10.92
C GLY A 55 19.84 -10.24 -10.06
N PRO A 56 20.22 -11.50 -9.76
CA PRO A 56 19.43 -12.34 -8.87
C PRO A 56 19.38 -11.73 -7.46
N LEU A 57 18.29 -12.00 -6.75
CA LEU A 57 18.16 -11.70 -5.34
C LEU A 57 18.98 -12.71 -4.53
N VAL A 58 19.94 -12.22 -3.75
CA VAL A 58 20.84 -13.03 -2.94
C VAL A 58 20.70 -12.70 -1.45
N PRO A 59 21.02 -13.64 -0.54
CA PRO A 59 21.09 -13.33 0.89
C PRO A 59 21.97 -12.13 1.18
N HIS A 60 21.45 -11.21 1.99
CA HIS A 60 22.08 -9.94 2.31
C HIS A 60 21.80 -9.57 3.77
N GLN A 61 22.80 -8.97 4.44
CA GLN A 61 22.63 -8.48 5.80
C GLN A 61 22.23 -7.01 5.77
N LEU A 62 21.02 -6.70 6.24
CA LEU A 62 20.50 -5.34 6.26
C LEU A 62 20.62 -4.73 7.66
N GLN A 63 21.10 -3.49 7.73
CA GLN A 63 21.03 -2.67 8.93
C GLN A 63 19.76 -1.82 8.87
N ARG A 64 18.89 -1.93 9.87
CA ARG A 64 17.74 -1.04 10.05
C ARG A 64 18.11 0.11 10.97
N ARG A 65 17.48 1.26 10.70
CA ARG A 65 17.56 2.43 11.56
C ARG A 65 17.08 2.16 12.99
N PRO A 66 17.54 2.92 13.99
CA PRO A 66 16.95 2.91 15.32
C PRO A 66 15.46 3.24 15.28
N VAL A 67 14.72 2.79 16.30
CA VAL A 67 13.32 3.19 16.50
C VAL A 67 13.30 4.60 17.05
N GLY A 68 12.85 5.56 16.24
CA GLY A 68 12.62 6.94 16.64
C GLY A 68 11.31 7.10 17.42
N GLU A 69 11.02 8.32 17.87
CA GLU A 69 9.94 8.58 18.83
C GLU A 69 8.54 8.19 18.32
N ARG A 70 8.30 8.31 17.01
CA ARG A 70 7.00 8.00 16.37
C ARG A 70 7.03 6.72 15.54
N ASP A 71 8.09 5.94 15.66
CA ASP A 71 8.28 4.76 14.84
C ASP A 71 7.74 3.49 15.47
N VAL A 72 7.37 2.57 14.59
CA VAL A 72 6.98 1.21 14.90
C VAL A 72 8.02 0.28 14.28
N ALA A 73 8.70 -0.50 15.12
CA ALA A 73 9.50 -1.63 14.66
C ALA A 73 8.61 -2.84 14.46
N ILE A 74 8.66 -3.42 13.27
CA ILE A 74 7.80 -4.52 12.83
C ILE A 74 8.69 -5.71 12.52
N ARG A 75 8.40 -6.85 13.16
CA ARG A 75 8.90 -8.15 12.71
C ARG A 75 8.05 -8.59 11.54
N ILE A 76 8.63 -8.58 10.36
CA ILE A 76 7.95 -8.99 9.14
C ILE A 76 7.71 -10.50 9.24
N LYS A 77 6.48 -10.92 8.92
CA LYS A 77 6.09 -12.33 8.80
C LYS A 77 5.97 -12.73 7.34
N TYR A 78 5.42 -11.82 6.54
CA TYR A 78 5.11 -12.06 5.15
C TYR A 78 5.46 -10.85 4.30
N ALA A 79 5.98 -11.10 3.10
CA ALA A 79 6.21 -10.08 2.09
C ALA A 79 5.63 -10.52 0.75
N GLY A 80 4.73 -9.73 0.16
CA GLY A 80 4.14 -10.03 -1.14
C GLY A 80 5.10 -9.71 -2.29
N ILE A 81 5.03 -10.49 -3.37
CA ILE A 81 5.75 -10.23 -4.62
C ILE A 81 4.80 -9.57 -5.61
N CYS A 82 5.21 -8.41 -6.11
CA CYS A 82 4.49 -7.63 -7.12
C CYS A 82 5.35 -7.43 -8.38
N HIS A 83 4.71 -7.19 -9.53
CA HIS A 83 5.42 -6.84 -10.76
C HIS A 83 6.32 -5.60 -10.58
N SER A 84 5.94 -4.64 -9.73
CA SER A 84 6.77 -3.47 -9.46
C SER A 84 8.13 -3.84 -8.87
N ASP A 85 8.23 -4.90 -8.07
CA ASP A 85 9.51 -5.37 -7.53
C ASP A 85 10.43 -5.87 -8.66
N ILE A 86 9.85 -6.53 -9.66
CA ILE A 86 10.56 -7.05 -10.83
C ILE A 86 11.02 -5.90 -11.73
N HIS A 87 10.12 -4.97 -12.08
CA HIS A 87 10.43 -3.81 -12.92
C HIS A 87 11.54 -2.95 -12.30
N GLN A 88 11.52 -2.73 -10.98
CA GLN A 88 12.53 -1.96 -10.26
C GLN A 88 13.89 -2.68 -10.23
N VAL A 89 13.92 -3.97 -9.90
CA VAL A 89 15.17 -4.77 -9.93
C VAL A 89 15.78 -4.81 -11.33
N ARG A 90 14.95 -4.90 -12.37
CA ARG A 90 15.39 -4.92 -13.78
C ARG A 90 15.65 -3.55 -14.39
N GLN A 91 15.42 -2.45 -13.65
CA GLN A 91 15.53 -1.07 -14.15
C GLN A 91 14.68 -0.81 -15.42
N GLU A 92 13.49 -1.39 -15.51
CA GLU A 92 12.64 -1.27 -16.71
C GLU A 92 11.87 0.07 -16.77
N TRP A 93 11.82 0.84 -15.67
CA TRP A 93 11.15 2.14 -15.61
C TRP A 93 12.10 3.33 -15.55
N ALA A 94 13.17 3.21 -14.76
CA ALA A 94 14.16 4.26 -14.55
C ALA A 94 15.44 3.66 -13.92
N GLU A 95 16.49 4.47 -13.84
CA GLU A 95 17.67 4.12 -13.06
C GLU A 95 17.29 3.87 -11.59
N ALA A 96 17.85 2.81 -11.03
CA ALA A 96 17.58 2.33 -9.68
C ALA A 96 18.84 2.25 -8.82
N MET A 97 18.66 2.37 -7.50
CA MET A 97 19.72 2.34 -6.50
C MET A 97 19.97 0.91 -6.00
N PHE A 98 21.23 0.46 -6.10
CA PHE A 98 21.69 -0.82 -5.58
C PHE A 98 22.70 -0.66 -4.41
N PRO A 99 22.83 -1.63 -3.48
CA PRO A 99 22.00 -2.83 -3.36
C PRO A 99 20.54 -2.49 -3.04
N MET A 100 19.61 -3.21 -3.66
CA MET A 100 18.16 -3.01 -3.52
C MET A 100 17.57 -4.19 -2.75
N VAL A 101 16.85 -3.92 -1.67
CA VAL A 101 15.98 -4.90 -0.99
C VAL A 101 14.55 -4.56 -1.40
N PRO A 102 13.90 -5.35 -2.30
CA PRO A 102 12.54 -5.06 -2.76
C PRO A 102 11.47 -5.37 -1.71
N GLY A 103 10.20 -5.22 -2.10
CA GLY A 103 9.03 -5.58 -1.31
C GLY A 103 8.33 -4.36 -0.72
N HIS A 104 7.07 -4.20 -1.07
CA HIS A 104 6.21 -3.09 -0.63
C HIS A 104 4.81 -3.56 -0.21
N GLU A 105 4.70 -4.84 0.06
CA GLU A 105 3.53 -5.53 0.58
C GLU A 105 4.03 -6.25 1.82
N VAL A 106 3.93 -5.63 3.01
CA VAL A 106 4.51 -6.17 4.25
C VAL A 106 3.40 -6.49 5.23
N GLY A 107 3.33 -7.74 5.69
CA GLY A 107 2.50 -8.17 6.82
C GLY A 107 3.37 -8.63 7.99
N GLY A 108 3.11 -8.12 9.20
CA GLY A 108 3.96 -8.41 10.33
C GLY A 108 3.31 -8.17 11.69
N VAL A 109 4.15 -8.22 12.72
CA VAL A 109 3.77 -8.00 14.11
C VAL A 109 4.66 -6.94 14.71
N VAL A 110 4.06 -5.99 15.43
CA VAL A 110 4.80 -4.94 16.14
C VAL A 110 5.71 -5.56 17.20
N GLN A 111 7.01 -5.26 17.11
CA GLN A 111 8.04 -5.72 18.04
C GLN A 111 8.46 -4.64 19.03
N ALA A 112 8.46 -3.38 18.62
CA ALA A 112 8.75 -2.23 19.48
C ALA A 112 8.04 -0.98 18.95
N VAL A 113 7.83 0.01 19.82
CA VAL A 113 7.25 1.31 19.49
C VAL A 113 8.06 2.43 20.12
N GLY A 114 8.14 3.56 19.43
CA GLY A 114 8.70 4.80 19.96
C GLY A 114 7.83 5.38 21.07
N ALA A 115 8.43 6.25 21.90
CA ALA A 115 7.78 6.80 23.09
C ALA A 115 6.56 7.70 22.79
N ALA A 116 6.47 8.26 21.59
CA ALA A 116 5.37 9.11 21.14
C ALA A 116 4.33 8.36 20.30
N VAL A 117 4.52 7.06 20.05
CA VAL A 117 3.54 6.24 19.33
C VAL A 117 2.28 6.08 20.15
N THR A 118 1.14 6.35 19.50
CA THR A 118 -0.19 6.24 20.15
C THR A 118 -1.10 5.26 19.45
N LYS A 119 -0.86 4.98 18.17
CA LYS A 119 -1.73 4.12 17.38
C LYS A 119 -1.49 2.64 17.63
N PHE A 120 -0.29 2.21 17.97
CA PHE A 120 0.08 0.79 18.00
C PHE A 120 0.76 0.38 19.30
N ARG A 121 0.70 -0.91 19.61
CA ARG A 121 1.44 -1.54 20.71
C ARG A 121 2.12 -2.83 20.25
N VAL A 122 3.10 -3.26 21.03
CA VAL A 122 3.79 -4.55 20.81
C VAL A 122 2.77 -5.69 20.75
N GLY A 123 2.91 -6.56 19.76
CA GLY A 123 2.00 -7.69 19.51
C GLY A 123 0.91 -7.41 18.48
N ASP A 124 0.64 -6.15 18.12
CA ASP A 124 -0.38 -5.83 17.11
C ASP A 124 0.00 -6.40 15.73
N ARG A 125 -1.01 -6.90 15.01
CA ARG A 125 -0.89 -7.30 13.59
C ARG A 125 -0.99 -6.06 12.71
N VAL A 126 0.05 -5.83 11.90
CA VAL A 126 0.19 -4.60 11.12
C VAL A 126 0.64 -4.88 9.70
N GLY A 127 0.34 -3.93 8.82
CA GLY A 127 0.71 -3.93 7.42
C GLY A 127 1.41 -2.63 7.03
N VAL A 128 2.38 -2.71 6.12
CA VAL A 128 3.02 -1.56 5.49
C VAL A 128 2.95 -1.73 3.98
N GLY A 129 2.41 -0.72 3.30
CA GLY A 129 2.28 -0.69 1.85
C GLY A 129 3.49 -0.06 1.17
N ASN A 130 3.24 0.58 0.02
CA ASN A 130 4.29 1.17 -0.81
C ASN A 130 4.80 2.53 -0.35
N LEU A 131 4.15 3.18 0.61
CA LEU A 131 4.55 4.48 1.15
C LEU A 131 5.17 4.33 2.54
N LEU A 132 6.30 5.00 2.79
CA LEU A 132 6.91 5.12 4.12
C LEU A 132 6.87 6.54 4.67
N ASP A 133 6.77 7.55 3.81
CA ASP A 133 6.69 8.94 4.23
C ASP A 133 6.08 9.84 3.13
N SER A 134 5.78 11.09 3.51
CA SER A 134 5.37 12.17 2.61
C SER A 134 5.75 13.53 3.23
N CYS A 135 5.45 14.66 2.57
CA CYS A 135 5.73 15.96 3.18
C CYS A 135 4.78 16.34 4.31
N ARG A 136 3.65 15.64 4.44
CA ARG A 136 2.62 15.82 5.49
C ARG A 136 1.95 17.21 5.56
N GLN A 137 2.27 18.12 4.62
CA GLN A 137 1.82 19.50 4.65
C GLN A 137 1.14 19.98 3.36
N CYS A 138 1.37 19.31 2.22
CA CYS A 138 0.71 19.70 0.97
C CYS A 138 -0.77 19.33 0.98
N ARG A 139 -1.58 19.96 0.12
CA ARG A 139 -3.02 19.73 0.02
C ARG A 139 -3.40 18.24 -0.07
N GLN A 140 -2.66 17.46 -0.86
CA GLN A 140 -2.89 16.02 -1.03
C GLN A 140 -2.61 15.26 0.27
N CYS A 141 -1.48 15.52 0.93
CA CYS A 141 -1.18 14.88 2.21
C CYS A 141 -2.24 15.22 3.28
N LEU A 142 -2.65 16.49 3.36
CA LEU A 142 -3.70 16.93 4.29
C LEU A 142 -5.07 16.32 3.96
N ALA A 143 -5.30 15.92 2.71
CA ALA A 143 -6.50 15.21 2.28
C ALA A 143 -6.41 13.68 2.47
N GLY A 144 -5.32 13.15 3.06
CA GLY A 144 -5.09 11.71 3.21
C GLY A 144 -4.79 11.02 1.88
N GLN A 145 -4.13 11.73 0.96
CA GLN A 145 -3.68 11.27 -0.35
C GLN A 145 -2.15 11.38 -0.45
N GLU A 146 -1.45 10.76 0.50
CA GLU A 146 0.01 10.80 0.59
C GLU A 146 0.68 10.19 -0.65
N ASN A 147 0.02 9.24 -1.31
CA ASN A 147 0.40 8.68 -2.61
C ASN A 147 0.52 9.75 -3.72
N TYR A 148 -0.26 10.83 -3.63
CA TYR A 148 -0.22 11.97 -4.54
C TYR A 148 0.49 13.20 -3.94
N CYS A 149 1.37 12.99 -2.95
CA CYS A 149 2.16 14.07 -2.36
C CYS A 149 2.81 14.95 -3.44
N ARG A 150 2.52 16.26 -3.42
CA ARG A 150 2.96 17.21 -4.44
C ARG A 150 4.48 17.32 -4.55
N THR A 151 5.19 17.09 -3.45
CA THR A 151 6.66 17.09 -3.38
C THR A 151 7.25 15.68 -3.50
N GLY A 152 6.41 14.68 -3.83
CA GLY A 152 6.77 13.29 -4.04
C GLY A 152 6.62 12.43 -2.78
N PRO A 153 5.92 11.28 -2.82
CA PRO A 153 5.97 10.34 -1.71
C PRO A 153 7.39 9.79 -1.48
N VAL A 154 7.62 9.15 -0.33
CA VAL A 154 8.78 8.29 -0.09
C VAL A 154 8.33 6.84 -0.18
N TYR A 155 8.90 6.08 -1.10
CA TYR A 155 8.52 4.68 -1.35
C TYR A 155 9.21 3.68 -0.40
N ALA A 156 8.66 2.47 -0.30
CA ALA A 156 9.15 1.38 0.56
C ALA A 156 10.59 0.95 0.28
N TYR A 157 11.04 1.06 -0.97
CA TYR A 157 12.40 0.78 -1.40
C TYR A 157 12.73 1.59 -2.65
N ASN A 158 14.01 1.60 -3.02
CA ASN A 158 14.52 2.37 -4.15
C ASN A 158 14.17 3.88 -4.09
N ASP A 159 14.08 4.44 -2.88
CA ASP A 159 13.87 5.86 -2.64
C ASP A 159 14.74 6.32 -1.45
N ARG A 160 14.64 7.60 -1.11
CA ARG A 160 15.33 8.21 0.03
C ARG A 160 14.36 9.02 0.88
N PHE A 161 14.54 8.96 2.19
CA PHE A 161 13.96 9.95 3.09
C PHE A 161 14.53 11.33 2.72
N LYS A 162 13.64 12.32 2.57
CA LYS A 162 13.97 13.60 1.92
C LYS A 162 13.30 14.82 2.55
N TYR A 163 12.67 14.65 3.72
CA TYR A 163 11.94 15.73 4.38
C TYR A 163 12.60 16.19 5.67
N PRO A 164 12.44 17.46 6.07
CA PRO A 164 13.05 17.98 7.30
C PRO A 164 12.67 17.18 8.56
N HIS A 165 11.44 16.67 8.65
CA HIS A 165 10.99 15.88 9.80
C HIS A 165 11.57 14.46 9.83
N CYS A 166 12.26 14.03 8.78
CA CYS A 166 12.94 12.74 8.69
C CYS A 166 14.42 12.91 8.32
N ALA A 167 14.99 14.10 8.52
CA ALA A 167 16.37 14.42 8.18
C ALA A 167 17.37 13.50 8.89
N GLU A 168 17.07 13.10 10.13
CA GLU A 168 17.89 12.16 10.89
C GLU A 168 18.07 10.80 10.21
N PHE A 169 17.13 10.37 9.36
CA PHE A 169 17.27 9.13 8.58
C PHE A 169 18.25 9.32 7.41
N GLY A 170 18.37 10.54 6.89
CA GLY A 170 19.25 10.94 5.79
C GLY A 170 20.74 10.73 6.09
N ASP A 171 21.13 10.93 7.35
CA ASP A 171 22.52 10.84 7.82
C ASP A 171 22.98 9.41 8.16
N GLU A 172 22.14 8.41 7.91
CA GLU A 172 22.45 7.03 8.23
C GLU A 172 23.47 6.38 7.28
N ALA A 173 24.09 5.28 7.74
CA ALA A 173 24.95 4.46 6.89
C ALA A 173 24.11 3.84 5.76
N GLY A 174 24.13 4.48 4.59
CA GLY A 174 23.18 4.23 3.49
C GLY A 174 22.59 5.50 2.87
N GLY A 175 22.82 6.67 3.46
CA GLY A 175 22.39 7.98 2.93
C GLY A 175 20.88 8.15 2.87
N GLY A 176 20.16 7.68 3.88
CA GLY A 176 18.69 7.77 3.96
C GLY A 176 17.92 6.90 2.99
N ARG A 177 18.55 5.87 2.42
CA ARG A 177 17.88 4.92 1.51
C ARG A 177 16.80 4.11 2.23
N THR A 178 15.70 3.89 1.53
CA THR A 178 14.63 2.99 1.95
C THR A 178 14.90 1.56 1.48
N TYR A 179 14.62 0.58 2.33
CA TYR A 179 14.76 -0.85 2.03
C TYR A 179 13.46 -1.59 2.33
N GLY A 180 13.03 -2.43 1.41
CA GLY A 180 11.70 -3.02 1.41
C GLY A 180 11.50 -4.22 2.31
N GLY A 181 10.40 -4.92 2.04
CA GLY A 181 9.85 -6.02 2.81
C GLY A 181 10.54 -7.37 2.65
N TYR A 182 11.47 -7.54 1.70
CA TYR A 182 12.22 -8.79 1.51
C TYR A 182 13.32 -8.93 2.59
N SER A 183 12.91 -8.81 3.86
CA SER A 183 13.74 -8.80 5.05
C SER A 183 12.92 -9.22 6.27
N GLN A 184 13.59 -9.53 7.38
CA GLN A 184 12.92 -10.01 8.59
C GLN A 184 12.32 -8.90 9.46
N ALA A 185 12.69 -7.64 9.24
CA ALA A 185 12.24 -6.52 10.04
C ALA A 185 12.19 -5.22 9.24
N VAL A 186 11.33 -4.27 9.66
CA VAL A 186 11.27 -2.90 9.15
C VAL A 186 10.93 -1.92 10.27
N VAL A 187 11.35 -0.67 10.14
CA VAL A 187 11.03 0.42 11.07
C VAL A 187 10.36 1.54 10.28
N VAL A 188 9.14 1.91 10.66
CA VAL A 188 8.27 2.83 9.91
C VAL A 188 7.56 3.77 10.86
N ASP A 189 7.38 5.04 10.48
CA ASP A 189 6.57 5.99 11.23
C ASP A 189 5.12 5.49 11.36
N GLU A 190 4.51 5.60 12.54
CA GLU A 190 3.15 5.11 12.81
C GLU A 190 2.08 5.71 11.87
N ALA A 191 2.36 6.83 11.20
CA ALA A 191 1.47 7.43 10.21
C ALA A 191 1.37 6.63 8.92
N PHE A 192 2.31 5.73 8.62
CA PHE A 192 2.37 4.92 7.40
C PHE A 192 2.17 3.42 7.65
N VAL A 193 1.79 3.06 8.89
CA VAL A 193 1.45 1.70 9.28
C VAL A 193 -0.06 1.54 9.31
N CYS A 194 -0.57 0.44 8.77
CA CYS A 194 -1.99 0.06 8.84
C CYS A 194 -2.18 -1.10 9.82
N ARG A 195 -3.33 -1.16 10.49
CA ARG A 195 -3.76 -2.35 11.24
C ARG A 195 -4.27 -3.38 10.25
N VAL A 196 -3.87 -4.63 10.44
CA VAL A 196 -4.47 -5.76 9.72
C VAL A 196 -5.54 -6.37 10.62
N PRO A 197 -6.84 -6.30 10.25
CA PRO A 197 -7.91 -6.88 11.05
C PRO A 197 -7.71 -8.38 11.29
N GLU A 198 -8.07 -8.86 12.48
CA GLU A 198 -7.88 -10.27 12.86
C GLU A 198 -8.63 -11.25 11.96
N ALA A 199 -9.77 -10.81 11.41
CA ALA A 199 -10.61 -11.58 10.50
C ALA A 199 -9.94 -11.90 9.15
N LEU A 200 -8.84 -11.22 8.81
CA LEU A 200 -8.06 -11.51 7.62
C LEU A 200 -6.88 -12.40 8.00
N ASP A 201 -6.58 -13.41 7.18
CA ASP A 201 -5.28 -14.10 7.26
C ASP A 201 -4.14 -13.10 6.94
N LEU A 202 -3.02 -13.17 7.66
CA LEU A 202 -1.95 -12.18 7.52
C LEU A 202 -1.22 -12.32 6.18
N ALA A 203 -0.98 -13.54 5.71
CA ALA A 203 -0.33 -13.77 4.42
C ALA A 203 -1.24 -13.28 3.28
N GLY A 204 -2.53 -13.65 3.31
CA GLY A 204 -3.52 -13.21 2.33
C GLY A 204 -3.86 -11.72 2.38
N ALA A 205 -3.69 -11.06 3.53
CA ALA A 205 -3.86 -9.60 3.66
C ALA A 205 -2.66 -8.81 3.11
N THR A 206 -1.48 -9.42 3.06
CA THR A 206 -0.24 -8.73 2.68
C THR A 206 -0.32 -8.12 1.27
N PRO A 207 -0.79 -8.84 0.23
CA PRO A 207 -0.95 -8.25 -1.10
C PRO A 207 -2.05 -7.18 -1.21
N LEU A 208 -2.97 -7.08 -0.24
CA LEU A 208 -4.00 -6.04 -0.25
C LEU A 208 -3.38 -4.64 -0.12
N LEU A 209 -2.24 -4.53 0.55
CA LEU A 209 -1.51 -3.28 0.79
C LEU A 209 -0.95 -2.63 -0.49
N CYS A 210 -1.01 -3.33 -1.62
CA CYS A 210 -0.74 -2.79 -2.94
C CYS A 210 -1.87 -3.13 -3.92
N ALA A 211 -2.09 -4.41 -4.23
CA ALA A 211 -3.11 -4.83 -5.21
C ALA A 211 -4.52 -4.39 -4.79
N GLY A 212 -4.87 -4.64 -3.52
CA GLY A 212 -6.19 -4.34 -2.97
C GLY A 212 -6.49 -2.84 -3.01
N ILE A 213 -5.60 -2.01 -2.46
CA ILE A 213 -5.81 -0.56 -2.46
C ILE A 213 -5.78 0.04 -3.88
N THR A 214 -4.90 -0.46 -4.76
CA THR A 214 -4.78 0.05 -6.14
C THR A 214 -6.06 -0.13 -6.94
N VAL A 215 -6.86 -1.17 -6.65
CA VAL A 215 -8.18 -1.35 -7.28
C VAL A 215 -9.31 -0.72 -6.45
N TYR A 216 -9.25 -0.79 -5.12
CA TYR A 216 -10.29 -0.23 -4.26
C TYR A 216 -10.44 1.28 -4.45
N SER A 217 -9.32 2.02 -4.44
CA SER A 217 -9.28 3.47 -4.55
C SER A 217 -10.01 3.98 -5.81
N PRO A 218 -9.68 3.54 -7.04
CA PRO A 218 -10.38 4.00 -8.23
C PRO A 218 -11.84 3.53 -8.29
N LEU A 219 -12.16 2.30 -7.87
CA LEU A 219 -13.55 1.82 -7.87
C LEU A 219 -14.43 2.72 -7.00
N LYS A 220 -13.92 3.14 -5.84
CA LYS A 220 -14.59 4.08 -4.96
C LYS A 220 -14.59 5.51 -5.52
N PHE A 221 -13.43 6.04 -5.88
CA PHE A 221 -13.24 7.43 -6.31
C PHE A 221 -14.04 7.77 -7.57
N TYR A 222 -14.06 6.88 -8.55
CA TYR A 222 -14.81 7.05 -9.79
C TYR A 222 -16.27 6.59 -9.70
N GLY A 223 -16.70 6.15 -8.51
CA GLY A 223 -18.09 5.94 -8.15
C GLY A 223 -18.71 4.69 -8.75
N LEU A 224 -18.04 3.54 -8.64
CA LEU A 224 -18.65 2.24 -8.92
C LEU A 224 -19.85 2.04 -7.98
N ARG A 225 -21.03 1.79 -8.54
CA ARG A 225 -22.27 1.55 -7.81
C ARG A 225 -22.75 0.12 -7.99
N LYS A 226 -23.58 -0.33 -7.05
CA LYS A 226 -24.29 -1.61 -7.15
C LYS A 226 -25.00 -1.73 -8.51
N LYS A 227 -24.94 -2.92 -9.09
CA LYS A 227 -25.52 -3.30 -10.40
C LYS A 227 -24.91 -2.61 -11.62
N GLN A 228 -23.88 -1.79 -11.47
CA GLN A 228 -23.13 -1.30 -12.63
C GLN A 228 -22.26 -2.42 -13.21
N ARG A 229 -22.05 -2.35 -14.52
CA ARG A 229 -21.26 -3.32 -15.27
C ARG A 229 -19.78 -2.92 -15.22
N LEU A 230 -18.98 -3.71 -14.52
CA LEU A 230 -17.54 -3.53 -14.36
C LEU A 230 -16.80 -4.50 -15.29
N GLY A 231 -16.04 -3.96 -16.23
CA GLY A 231 -15.04 -4.73 -16.98
C GLY A 231 -13.72 -4.77 -16.23
N VAL A 232 -13.13 -5.96 -16.08
CA VAL A 232 -11.78 -6.14 -15.53
C VAL A 232 -10.87 -6.62 -16.66
N ALA A 233 -10.05 -5.72 -17.19
CA ALA A 233 -9.12 -6.06 -18.26
C ALA A 233 -7.82 -6.64 -17.68
N GLY A 234 -7.56 -7.90 -18.02
CA GLY A 234 -6.47 -8.70 -17.46
C GLY A 234 -6.83 -9.38 -16.13
N LEU A 235 -6.42 -10.63 -15.96
CA LEU A 235 -6.63 -11.41 -14.73
C LEU A 235 -5.30 -11.83 -14.08
N GLY A 236 -4.54 -10.83 -13.63
CA GLY A 236 -3.36 -11.02 -12.76
C GLY A 236 -3.68 -10.74 -11.29
N GLY A 237 -2.68 -10.34 -10.51
CA GLY A 237 -2.88 -9.99 -9.09
C GLY A 237 -3.84 -8.82 -8.86
N LEU A 238 -3.73 -7.75 -9.66
CA LEU A 238 -4.69 -6.63 -9.61
C LEU A 238 -6.08 -7.05 -10.12
N GLY A 239 -6.14 -7.74 -11.27
CA GLY A 239 -7.40 -8.21 -11.84
C GLY A 239 -8.20 -9.10 -10.88
N ALA A 240 -7.54 -10.05 -10.20
CA ALA A 240 -8.19 -10.88 -9.20
C ALA A 240 -8.79 -10.05 -8.05
N MET A 241 -8.05 -9.06 -7.55
CA MET A 241 -8.57 -8.16 -6.52
C MET A 241 -9.70 -7.27 -7.03
N ALA A 242 -9.64 -6.79 -8.27
CA ALA A 242 -10.71 -6.02 -8.89
C ALA A 242 -12.01 -6.82 -9.00
N VAL A 243 -11.92 -8.12 -9.32
CA VAL A 243 -13.08 -9.01 -9.33
C VAL A 243 -13.67 -9.14 -7.93
N LEU A 244 -12.85 -9.53 -6.94
CA LEU A 244 -13.33 -9.77 -5.57
C LEU A 244 -13.95 -8.50 -4.94
N ILE A 245 -13.28 -7.36 -5.08
CA ILE A 245 -13.75 -6.08 -4.53
C ILE A 245 -14.97 -5.57 -5.31
N GLY A 246 -14.96 -5.64 -6.65
CA GLY A 246 -16.10 -5.24 -7.48
C GLY A 246 -17.36 -6.04 -7.17
N LYS A 247 -17.23 -7.37 -7.00
CA LYS A 247 -18.33 -8.25 -6.57
C LYS A 247 -18.85 -7.88 -5.18
N ALA A 248 -17.97 -7.60 -4.22
CA ALA A 248 -18.37 -7.19 -2.88
C ALA A 248 -19.02 -5.80 -2.83
N MET A 249 -18.63 -4.89 -3.74
CA MET A 249 -19.32 -3.62 -3.96
C MET A 249 -20.69 -3.78 -4.66
N GLY A 250 -20.99 -4.99 -5.14
CA GLY A 250 -22.26 -5.35 -5.75
C GLY A 250 -22.37 -5.02 -7.24
N ALA A 251 -21.25 -4.86 -7.94
CA ALA A 251 -21.22 -4.71 -9.40
C ALA A 251 -21.43 -6.05 -10.12
N ASP A 252 -21.83 -5.97 -11.38
CA ASP A 252 -21.83 -7.08 -12.34
C ASP A 252 -20.45 -7.11 -13.02
N VAL A 253 -19.66 -8.13 -12.73
CA VAL A 253 -18.23 -8.16 -13.05
C VAL A 253 -17.95 -9.11 -14.22
N THR A 254 -17.44 -8.54 -15.31
CA THR A 254 -16.96 -9.28 -16.47
C THR A 254 -15.44 -9.23 -16.55
N VAL A 255 -14.79 -10.39 -16.59
CA VAL A 255 -13.35 -10.48 -16.87
C VAL A 255 -13.10 -10.46 -18.37
N LEU A 256 -12.21 -9.57 -18.81
CA LEU A 256 -11.77 -9.43 -20.19
C LEU A 256 -10.34 -9.99 -20.33
N SER A 257 -10.18 -11.05 -21.12
CA SER A 257 -8.93 -11.79 -21.28
C SER A 257 -8.59 -12.00 -22.74
N ARG A 258 -7.31 -12.24 -23.07
CA ARG A 258 -6.89 -12.60 -24.44
C ARG A 258 -6.97 -14.10 -24.74
N SER A 259 -7.15 -14.93 -23.71
CA SER A 259 -7.22 -16.39 -23.86
C SER A 259 -8.17 -17.02 -22.83
N GLU A 260 -8.60 -18.24 -23.14
CA GLU A 260 -9.53 -19.03 -22.32
C GLU A 260 -8.90 -19.60 -21.04
N ALA A 261 -7.58 -19.52 -20.90
CA ALA A 261 -6.81 -20.17 -19.84
C ALA A 261 -7.30 -19.84 -18.42
N LYS A 262 -7.83 -18.64 -18.22
CA LYS A 262 -8.28 -18.14 -16.92
C LYS A 262 -9.81 -18.11 -16.74
N ARG A 263 -10.59 -18.67 -17.66
CA ARG A 263 -12.07 -18.68 -17.58
C ARG A 263 -12.55 -19.41 -16.33
N HIS A 264 -12.02 -20.61 -16.07
CA HIS A 264 -12.45 -21.41 -14.92
C HIS A 264 -12.20 -20.65 -13.62
N GLU A 265 -11.01 -20.10 -13.45
CA GLU A 265 -10.64 -19.38 -12.23
C GLU A 265 -11.49 -18.12 -12.04
N ALA A 266 -11.70 -17.34 -13.11
CA ALA A 266 -12.54 -16.14 -13.08
C ALA A 266 -13.97 -16.44 -12.59
N LEU A 267 -14.61 -17.46 -13.18
CA LEU A 267 -16.02 -17.76 -12.92
C LEU A 267 -16.22 -18.60 -11.65
N GLN A 268 -15.37 -19.60 -11.44
CA GLN A 268 -15.56 -20.61 -10.39
C GLN A 268 -14.81 -20.28 -9.11
N GLU A 269 -13.62 -19.69 -9.18
CA GLU A 269 -12.82 -19.37 -7.99
C GLU A 269 -13.10 -17.94 -7.51
N LEU A 270 -12.99 -16.96 -8.41
CA LEU A 270 -13.18 -15.54 -8.08
C LEU A 270 -14.65 -15.06 -8.15
N LYS A 271 -15.55 -15.88 -8.69
CA LYS A 271 -16.99 -15.61 -8.79
C LYS A 271 -17.33 -14.35 -9.61
N ALA A 272 -16.56 -14.08 -10.66
CA ALA A 272 -16.98 -13.14 -11.70
C ALA A 272 -18.30 -13.62 -12.33
N ASP A 273 -19.13 -12.67 -12.75
CA ASP A 273 -20.43 -12.96 -13.37
C ASP A 273 -20.26 -13.44 -14.82
N SER A 274 -19.25 -12.90 -15.52
CA SER A 274 -18.99 -13.21 -16.92
C SER A 274 -17.50 -13.21 -17.26
N PHE A 275 -17.17 -13.87 -18.36
CA PHE A 275 -15.82 -13.94 -18.91
C PHE A 275 -15.87 -13.85 -20.44
N ALA A 276 -15.06 -12.97 -21.02
CA ALA A 276 -14.99 -12.75 -22.45
C ALA A 276 -13.56 -12.72 -22.96
N ILE A 277 -13.37 -13.28 -24.17
CA ILE A 277 -12.15 -13.10 -24.95
C ILE A 277 -12.22 -11.74 -25.64
N PHE A 278 -11.21 -10.89 -25.42
CA PHE A 278 -11.20 -9.49 -25.83
C PHE A 278 -9.75 -9.02 -26.08
N PRO A 279 -9.47 -8.21 -27.13
CA PRO A 279 -10.41 -7.59 -28.09
C PRO A 279 -10.73 -8.44 -29.33
N GLU A 280 -10.12 -9.61 -29.49
CA GLU A 280 -10.09 -10.39 -30.75
C GLU A 280 -11.28 -11.34 -30.94
N ALA A 281 -12.48 -10.95 -30.52
CA ALA A 281 -13.68 -11.72 -30.84
C ALA A 281 -13.96 -11.60 -32.36
N LYS A 282 -13.46 -12.57 -33.16
CA LYS A 282 -13.67 -12.69 -34.62
C LYS A 282 -15.14 -12.87 -35.01
N GLU A 283 -15.98 -13.16 -34.05
CA GLU A 283 -17.44 -13.12 -34.13
C GLU A 283 -17.88 -12.26 -32.96
N ALA A 284 -18.92 -11.43 -33.12
CA ALA A 284 -19.43 -10.57 -32.07
C ALA A 284 -19.56 -11.35 -30.75
N GLY A 285 -18.56 -11.22 -29.88
CA GLY A 285 -18.55 -11.85 -28.57
C GLY A 285 -19.63 -11.21 -27.69
N PRO A 286 -19.84 -11.71 -26.47
CA PRO A 286 -20.84 -11.15 -25.55
C PRO A 286 -20.56 -9.69 -25.15
N VAL A 287 -19.39 -9.14 -25.49
CA VAL A 287 -19.01 -7.76 -25.19
C VAL A 287 -19.15 -6.89 -26.44
N GLY A 288 -20.18 -6.06 -26.45
CA GLY A 288 -20.48 -5.04 -27.45
C GLY A 288 -20.02 -3.63 -27.09
N VAL A 289 -20.34 -2.69 -27.98
CA VAL A 289 -20.18 -1.26 -27.75
C VAL A 289 -21.17 -0.82 -26.67
N GLY A 290 -20.69 -0.19 -25.60
CA GLY A 290 -21.58 0.35 -24.57
C GLY A 290 -21.89 -0.57 -23.38
N ASP A 291 -21.14 -1.65 -23.23
CA ASP A 291 -21.41 -2.70 -22.26
C ASP A 291 -20.96 -2.41 -20.83
N PHE A 292 -20.02 -1.48 -20.64
CA PHE A 292 -19.46 -1.23 -19.32
C PHE A 292 -19.66 0.20 -18.83
N ASP A 293 -20.12 0.34 -17.59
CA ASP A 293 -20.12 1.61 -16.86
C ASP A 293 -18.71 2.02 -16.45
N MET A 294 -17.87 1.02 -16.14
CA MET A 294 -16.49 1.21 -15.74
C MET A 294 -15.66 0.03 -16.23
N ILE A 295 -14.44 0.30 -16.70
CA ILE A 295 -13.42 -0.71 -16.95
C ILE A 295 -12.20 -0.35 -16.13
N VAL A 296 -11.66 -1.30 -15.38
CA VAL A 296 -10.33 -1.18 -14.78
C VAL A 296 -9.35 -1.99 -15.61
N ASP A 297 -8.32 -1.30 -16.11
CA ASP A 297 -7.26 -1.91 -16.91
C ASP A 297 -6.06 -2.24 -16.04
N THR A 298 -5.85 -3.55 -15.86
CA THR A 298 -4.79 -4.12 -15.02
C THR A 298 -3.67 -4.76 -15.86
N ILE A 299 -3.66 -4.52 -17.17
CA ILE A 299 -2.73 -5.16 -18.10
C ILE A 299 -1.37 -4.46 -18.01
N ALA A 300 -0.35 -5.19 -17.56
CA ALA A 300 1.02 -4.68 -17.47
C ALA A 300 1.82 -4.83 -18.79
N GLY A 301 1.33 -5.62 -19.74
CA GLY A 301 1.96 -5.81 -21.05
C GLY A 301 1.39 -4.91 -22.14
N ASP A 302 2.03 -4.93 -23.31
CA ASP A 302 1.59 -4.15 -24.48
C ASP A 302 0.15 -4.49 -24.89
N HIS A 303 -0.67 -3.45 -25.08
CA HIS A 303 -2.03 -3.55 -25.59
C HIS A 303 -2.53 -2.18 -26.08
N GLU A 304 -3.65 -2.15 -26.80
CA GLU A 304 -4.31 -0.92 -27.25
C GLU A 304 -5.50 -0.58 -26.35
N LEU A 305 -5.74 0.71 -26.07
CA LEU A 305 -6.88 1.15 -25.26
C LEU A 305 -8.18 1.26 -26.06
N GLN A 306 -8.09 1.48 -27.38
CA GLN A 306 -9.24 1.78 -28.22
C GLN A 306 -10.38 0.75 -28.10
N PRO A 307 -10.14 -0.58 -28.12
CA PRO A 307 -11.22 -1.55 -27.94
C PRO A 307 -11.94 -1.39 -26.60
N TYR A 308 -11.20 -1.17 -25.51
CA TYR A 308 -11.76 -0.98 -24.18
C TYR A 308 -12.57 0.32 -24.08
N ILE A 309 -12.09 1.41 -24.70
CA ILE A 309 -12.85 2.67 -24.78
C ILE A 309 -14.16 2.46 -25.54
N ARG A 310 -14.16 1.69 -26.64
CA ARG A 310 -15.39 1.36 -27.39
C ARG A 310 -16.40 0.59 -26.54
N ALA A 311 -15.93 -0.35 -25.73
CA ALA A 311 -16.77 -1.16 -24.86
C ALA A 311 -17.43 -0.37 -23.72
N LEU A 312 -17.00 0.85 -23.42
CA LEU A 312 -17.67 1.71 -22.46
C LEU A 312 -19.04 2.21 -22.95
N ALA A 313 -20.01 2.24 -22.04
CA ALA A 313 -21.26 2.99 -22.15
C ALA A 313 -21.01 4.50 -22.30
N PRO A 314 -21.98 5.28 -22.77
CA PRO A 314 -21.96 6.72 -22.58
C PRO A 314 -21.69 7.09 -21.11
N ASP A 315 -20.86 8.10 -20.86
CA ASP A 315 -20.38 8.50 -19.51
C ASP A 315 -19.50 7.46 -18.77
N GLY A 316 -19.18 6.35 -19.44
CA GLY A 316 -18.35 5.28 -18.89
C GLY A 316 -16.90 5.71 -18.66
N LYS A 317 -16.21 4.99 -17.79
CA LYS A 317 -14.84 5.33 -17.36
C LYS A 317 -13.89 4.16 -17.59
N LEU A 318 -12.81 4.38 -18.32
CA LEU A 318 -11.67 3.47 -18.38
C LEU A 318 -10.59 3.99 -17.42
N VAL A 319 -10.26 3.19 -16.41
CA VAL A 319 -9.25 3.53 -15.40
C VAL A 319 -8.03 2.64 -15.60
N VAL A 320 -6.93 3.24 -16.05
CA VAL A 320 -5.66 2.56 -16.30
C VAL A 320 -4.87 2.43 -15.00
N LEU A 321 -4.53 1.20 -14.64
CA LEU A 321 -3.73 0.82 -13.48
C LEU A 321 -2.44 0.08 -13.88
N GLY A 322 -2.44 -0.57 -15.05
CA GLY A 322 -1.25 -1.17 -15.65
C GLY A 322 -0.27 -0.11 -16.17
N ILE A 323 1.03 -0.44 -16.12
CA ILE A 323 2.11 0.43 -16.60
C ILE A 323 2.93 -0.34 -17.66
N PRO A 324 2.42 -0.47 -18.89
CA PRO A 324 3.18 -1.11 -19.96
C PRO A 324 4.39 -0.25 -20.36
N PRO A 325 5.46 -0.87 -20.89
CA PRO A 325 6.64 -0.13 -21.32
C PRO A 325 6.39 0.71 -22.59
N LYS A 326 5.38 0.37 -23.39
CA LYS A 326 5.01 1.10 -24.62
C LYS A 326 3.91 2.12 -24.38
N LEU A 327 3.87 3.13 -25.25
CA LEU A 327 2.81 4.13 -25.30
C LEU A 327 1.45 3.47 -25.60
N LEU A 328 0.44 3.89 -24.85
CA LEU A 328 -0.95 3.51 -25.06
C LEU A 328 -1.60 4.47 -26.07
N SER A 329 -2.20 3.94 -27.13
CA SER A 329 -2.83 4.71 -28.21
C SER A 329 -4.35 4.52 -28.28
N PHE A 330 -5.05 5.55 -28.76
CA PHE A 330 -6.48 5.53 -29.07
C PHE A 330 -6.86 6.71 -29.97
N HIS A 331 -8.03 6.64 -30.61
CA HIS A 331 -8.59 7.77 -31.38
C HIS A 331 -9.49 8.64 -30.50
N ALA A 332 -9.24 9.95 -30.48
CA ALA A 332 -9.98 10.90 -29.63
C ALA A 332 -11.50 10.90 -29.85
N PHE A 333 -11.96 10.61 -31.07
CA PHE A 333 -13.38 10.50 -31.40
C PHE A 333 -14.11 9.46 -30.55
N GLU A 334 -13.42 8.39 -30.13
CA GLU A 334 -13.99 7.34 -29.28
C GLU A 334 -14.43 7.87 -27.91
N LEU A 335 -13.68 8.85 -27.35
CA LEU A 335 -14.06 9.52 -26.11
C LEU A 335 -15.21 10.51 -26.34
N ILE A 336 -15.10 11.31 -27.41
CA ILE A 336 -16.06 12.38 -27.73
C ILE A 336 -17.45 11.81 -28.01
N ALA A 337 -17.54 10.75 -28.81
CA ALA A 337 -18.82 10.18 -29.26
C ALA A 337 -19.72 9.70 -28.12
N GLY A 338 -19.15 9.31 -26.98
CA GLY A 338 -19.90 8.82 -25.81
C GLY A 338 -19.72 9.66 -24.53
N ARG A 339 -19.09 10.83 -24.59
CA ARG A 339 -18.70 11.61 -23.39
C ARG A 339 -17.98 10.72 -22.35
N LYS A 340 -17.08 9.85 -22.83
CA LYS A 340 -16.39 8.85 -22.01
C LYS A 340 -15.18 9.48 -21.31
N SER A 341 -14.74 8.84 -20.23
CA SER A 341 -13.55 9.27 -19.49
C SER A 341 -12.42 8.25 -19.61
N LEU A 342 -11.21 8.74 -19.84
CA LEU A 342 -9.96 8.00 -19.62
C LEU A 342 -9.28 8.59 -18.39
N ALA A 343 -8.93 7.73 -17.44
CA ALA A 343 -8.34 8.15 -16.18
C ALA A 343 -7.25 7.18 -15.72
N GLY A 344 -6.46 7.61 -14.74
CA GLY A 344 -5.49 6.76 -14.04
C GLY A 344 -5.73 6.77 -12.53
N SER A 345 -5.12 5.80 -11.85
CA SER A 345 -4.98 5.81 -10.39
C SER A 345 -3.73 5.06 -9.97
N ILE A 346 -3.09 5.51 -8.89
CA ILE A 346 -1.91 4.86 -8.32
C ILE A 346 -2.08 4.67 -6.81
N SER A 347 -2.10 3.42 -6.35
CA SER A 347 -2.22 3.06 -4.92
C SER A 347 -3.38 3.79 -4.23
N GLY A 348 -3.26 4.08 -2.94
CA GLY A 348 -4.14 4.93 -2.15
C GLY A 348 -3.40 5.54 -0.96
N GLY A 349 -3.97 6.58 -0.37
CA GLY A 349 -3.43 7.17 0.86
C GLY A 349 -3.70 6.29 2.07
N ILE A 350 -3.00 6.53 3.18
CA ILE A 350 -2.98 5.59 4.32
C ILE A 350 -4.37 5.41 4.94
N LYS A 351 -5.17 6.49 4.99
CA LYS A 351 -6.55 6.43 5.46
C LYS A 351 -7.42 5.52 4.59
N GLU A 352 -7.29 5.61 3.26
CA GLU A 352 -8.07 4.79 2.33
C GLU A 352 -7.58 3.34 2.32
N THR A 353 -6.27 3.11 2.51
CA THR A 353 -5.72 1.76 2.72
C THR A 353 -6.31 1.09 3.95
N GLN A 354 -6.42 1.82 5.07
CA GLN A 354 -7.04 1.28 6.28
C GLN A 354 -8.52 0.95 6.07
N GLU A 355 -9.27 1.83 5.40
CA GLU A 355 -10.67 1.60 5.03
C GLU A 355 -10.82 0.37 4.12
N MET A 356 -9.94 0.19 3.14
CA MET A 356 -9.93 -0.96 2.25
C MET A 356 -9.68 -2.26 3.03
N LEU A 357 -8.76 -2.28 3.99
CA LEU A 357 -8.52 -3.46 4.83
C LEU A 357 -9.74 -3.80 5.69
N GLU A 358 -10.43 -2.79 6.23
CA GLU A 358 -11.68 -2.97 6.99
C GLU A 358 -12.81 -3.51 6.09
N PHE A 359 -12.97 -2.96 4.89
CA PHE A 359 -13.91 -3.47 3.89
C PHE A 359 -13.62 -4.92 3.54
N CYS A 360 -12.35 -5.24 3.26
CA CYS A 360 -11.94 -6.61 2.96
C CYS A 360 -12.22 -7.55 4.14
N ALA A 361 -12.00 -7.11 5.38
CA ALA A 361 -12.32 -7.89 6.58
C ALA A 361 -13.82 -8.16 6.72
N GLN A 362 -14.66 -7.15 6.50
CA GLN A 362 -16.12 -7.28 6.54
C GLN A 362 -16.65 -8.28 5.50
N HIS A 363 -16.01 -8.31 4.33
CA HIS A 363 -16.39 -9.19 3.22
C HIS A 363 -15.57 -10.47 3.12
N ARG A 364 -14.66 -10.72 4.08
CA ARG A 364 -13.73 -11.87 4.11
C ARG A 364 -12.92 -12.02 2.82
N ILE A 365 -12.43 -10.91 2.29
CA ILE A 365 -11.61 -10.85 1.09
C ILE A 365 -10.13 -10.86 1.50
N THR A 366 -9.41 -11.86 1.03
CA THR A 366 -7.95 -11.90 1.01
C THR A 366 -7.48 -12.12 -0.42
N CYS A 367 -6.23 -11.78 -0.71
CA CYS A 367 -5.66 -12.12 -2.01
C CYS A 367 -5.34 -13.63 -2.07
N PRO A 368 -5.85 -14.37 -3.07
CA PRO A 368 -5.41 -15.74 -3.30
C PRO A 368 -3.92 -15.75 -3.63
N HIS A 369 -3.16 -16.60 -2.94
CA HIS A 369 -1.71 -16.56 -2.99
C HIS A 369 -1.06 -17.93 -2.86
N GLU A 370 0.17 -18.02 -3.37
CA GLU A 370 1.10 -19.11 -3.14
C GLU A 370 2.14 -18.68 -2.11
N LEU A 371 2.23 -19.40 -1.00
CA LEU A 371 3.25 -19.16 0.02
C LEU A 371 4.56 -19.83 -0.39
N ILE A 372 5.67 -19.09 -0.34
CA ILE A 372 7.00 -19.57 -0.72
C ILE A 372 8.05 -19.25 0.34
N GLY A 373 9.13 -20.05 0.36
CA GLY A 373 10.33 -19.74 1.13
C GLY A 373 11.21 -18.71 0.44
N ALA A 374 12.12 -18.09 1.20
CA ALA A 374 13.01 -17.03 0.69
C ALA A 374 14.00 -17.53 -0.37
N SER A 375 14.36 -18.82 -0.37
CA SER A 375 15.20 -19.40 -1.42
C SER A 375 14.52 -19.47 -2.79
N GLN A 376 13.18 -19.40 -2.86
CA GLN A 376 12.39 -19.54 -4.08
C GLN A 376 12.07 -18.20 -4.75
N ILE A 377 12.51 -17.06 -4.19
CA ILE A 377 12.13 -15.73 -4.68
C ILE A 377 12.49 -15.51 -6.16
N ASN A 378 13.70 -15.93 -6.58
CA ASN A 378 14.12 -15.76 -7.97
C ASN A 378 13.26 -16.57 -8.95
N GLU A 379 12.94 -17.82 -8.60
CA GLU A 379 12.01 -18.64 -9.40
C GLU A 379 10.62 -18.00 -9.46
N ALA A 380 10.15 -17.48 -8.34
CA ALA A 380 8.87 -16.78 -8.25
C ALA A 380 8.84 -15.53 -9.14
N PHE A 381 9.93 -14.77 -9.25
CA PHE A 381 10.03 -13.63 -10.18
C PHE A 381 9.79 -14.08 -11.63
N ASP A 382 10.44 -15.17 -12.05
CA ASP A 382 10.27 -15.70 -13.41
C ASP A 382 8.85 -16.22 -13.66
N ARG A 383 8.26 -16.90 -12.67
CA ARG A 383 6.86 -17.37 -12.73
C ARG A 383 5.88 -16.21 -12.84
N VAL A 384 6.08 -15.12 -12.10
CA VAL A 384 5.26 -13.90 -12.19
C VAL A 384 5.30 -13.32 -13.60
N VAL A 385 6.49 -13.18 -14.20
CA VAL A 385 6.65 -12.67 -15.57
C VAL A 385 5.94 -13.57 -16.60
N ARG A 386 5.98 -14.89 -16.39
CA ARG A 386 5.26 -15.87 -17.23
C ARG A 386 3.75 -15.95 -16.94
N SER A 387 3.23 -15.14 -16.00
CA SER A 387 1.84 -15.21 -15.52
C SER A 387 1.46 -16.59 -14.93
N ASP A 388 2.45 -17.33 -14.43
CA ASP A 388 2.34 -18.66 -13.81
C ASP A 388 2.23 -18.55 -12.28
N VAL A 389 1.15 -17.93 -11.82
CA VAL A 389 0.83 -17.77 -10.39
C VAL A 389 -0.66 -17.54 -10.19
N LYS A 390 -1.22 -18.10 -9.11
CA LYS A 390 -2.62 -17.89 -8.73
C LYS A 390 -2.75 -17.25 -7.33
N TYR A 391 -2.84 -15.93 -7.19
CA TYR A 391 -2.60 -14.85 -8.16
C TYR A 391 -1.41 -13.96 -7.76
N ARG A 392 -0.83 -14.24 -6.59
CA ARG A 392 0.31 -13.55 -5.98
C ARG A 392 1.20 -14.56 -5.28
N PHE A 393 2.50 -14.28 -5.21
CA PHE A 393 3.37 -14.95 -4.25
C PHE A 393 3.46 -14.16 -2.97
N VAL A 394 3.57 -14.88 -1.86
CA VAL A 394 3.88 -14.33 -0.55
C VAL A 394 5.08 -15.08 0.02
N ILE A 395 6.11 -14.35 0.40
CA ILE A 395 7.33 -14.88 0.99
C ILE A 395 7.10 -15.04 2.50
N ASP A 396 7.34 -16.23 3.04
CA ASP A 396 7.50 -16.43 4.48
C ASP A 396 8.91 -15.99 4.90
N THR A 397 9.00 -14.83 5.54
CA THR A 397 10.29 -14.25 5.97
C THR A 397 10.92 -15.01 7.14
N GLY A 398 10.18 -15.92 7.79
CA GLY A 398 10.71 -16.85 8.79
C GLY A 398 11.72 -17.85 8.21
N THR A 399 11.75 -18.00 6.88
CA THR A 399 12.66 -18.91 6.16
C THR A 399 14.01 -18.27 5.75
N MET A 400 14.23 -16.98 6.08
CA MET A 400 15.47 -16.24 5.76
C MET A 400 16.67 -16.57 6.66
#